data_AF-A0A661QH02-F1
#
_entry.id   AF-A0A661QH02-F1
#
_cell.length_a   1.000
_cell.length_b   1.000
_cell.length_c   1.000
_cell.angle_alpha   90.00
_cell.angle_beta   90.00
_cell.angle_gamma   90.00
#
_symmetry.space_group_name_H-M   'P 1'
#
loop_
_entity.id
_entity.type
_entity.pdbx_description
1 polymer ?
#
loop_
_entity_poly.entity_id
_entity_poly.type
_entity_poly.pdbx_seq_one_letter_code
_entity_poly.pdbx_strand_id
1 'polypeptide(L)'
;MNLWNWIDKTSTFFGIITAVPVFWAWFILLRWRQRQKRIVESIGRAAGDRPVSLVISVGPSDITNQVKAYLAQNDNKMEVETIHLSSLTINKTVEFVEKLRGIRARLLERGAGTIHLFYMGPVVGALLIGDVFSNGSVVIYYYNKDKATYECWGPLTHPMAV
;
A
#
# COMPACT_ATOMS: atom_id res chain seq x y z
N MET A 1 37.55 51.66 -11.55
CA MET A 1 37.39 50.27 -11.08
C MET A 1 36.45 50.27 -9.89
N ASN A 2 35.49 49.32 -9.80
CA ASN A 2 34.78 48.89 -8.57
C ASN A 2 33.25 49.02 -8.49
N LEU A 3 32.49 49.49 -9.50
CA LEU A 3 31.01 49.40 -9.45
C LEU A 3 30.51 48.08 -10.08
N TRP A 4 30.96 47.77 -11.30
CA TRP A 4 30.61 46.55 -12.01
C TRP A 4 31.02 45.27 -11.27
N ASN A 5 32.24 45.23 -10.72
CA ASN A 5 32.69 44.11 -9.88
C ASN A 5 31.88 43.94 -8.58
N TRP A 6 31.23 45.00 -8.09
CA TRP A 6 30.40 44.96 -6.88
C TRP A 6 28.99 44.48 -7.20
N ILE A 7 28.45 44.88 -8.35
CA ILE A 7 27.18 44.38 -8.90
C ILE A 7 27.30 42.88 -9.25
N ASP A 8 28.40 42.45 -9.88
CA ASP A 8 28.62 41.04 -10.21
C ASP A 8 28.83 40.16 -8.96
N LYS A 9 29.49 40.69 -7.93
CA LYS A 9 29.63 39.96 -6.65
C LYS A 9 28.30 39.83 -5.92
N THR A 10 27.46 40.86 -5.92
CA THR A 10 26.16 40.82 -5.25
C THR A 10 25.17 39.92 -6.00
N SER A 11 25.14 39.96 -7.33
CA SER A 11 24.29 39.06 -8.13
C SER A 11 24.64 37.58 -7.92
N THR A 12 25.94 37.24 -7.86
CA THR A 12 26.42 35.89 -7.55
C THR A 12 26.00 35.46 -6.14
N PHE A 13 26.09 36.36 -5.16
CA PHE A 13 25.70 36.08 -3.78
C PHE A 13 24.19 35.81 -3.64
N PHE A 14 23.36 36.62 -4.30
CA PHE A 14 21.91 36.38 -4.35
C PHE A 14 21.56 35.10 -5.10
N GLY A 15 22.29 34.75 -6.17
CA GLY A 15 22.16 33.48 -6.88
C GLY A 15 22.45 32.25 -6.00
N ILE A 16 23.50 32.31 -5.18
CA ILE A 16 23.83 31.23 -4.23
C ILE A 16 22.75 31.12 -3.15
N ILE A 17 22.30 32.25 -2.57
CA ILE A 17 21.25 32.25 -1.55
C ILE A 17 19.94 31.67 -2.09
N THR A 18 19.58 31.98 -3.33
CA THR A 18 18.36 31.46 -3.97
C THR A 18 18.48 29.99 -4.39
N ALA A 19 19.69 29.50 -4.68
CA ALA A 19 19.93 28.09 -4.99
C ALA A 19 19.84 27.19 -3.74
N VAL A 20 20.18 27.70 -2.55
CA VAL A 20 20.17 26.91 -1.30
C VAL A 20 18.80 26.28 -0.99
N PRO A 21 17.66 27.00 -1.05
CA PRO A 21 16.33 26.41 -0.87
C PRO A 21 16.01 25.30 -1.87
N VAL A 22 16.45 25.44 -3.13
CA VAL A 22 16.21 24.45 -4.19
C VAL A 22 16.98 23.17 -3.91
N PHE A 23 18.27 23.28 -3.57
CA PHE A 23 19.09 22.13 -3.18
C PHE A 23 18.59 21.47 -1.90
N TRP A 24 18.12 22.26 -0.92
CA TRP A 24 17.55 21.75 0.33
C TRP A 24 16.26 20.98 0.09
N ALA A 25 15.33 21.52 -0.71
CA ALA A 25 14.10 20.84 -1.09
C ALA A 25 14.38 19.54 -1.85
N TRP A 26 15.34 19.55 -2.77
CA TRP A 26 15.75 18.35 -3.50
C TRP A 26 16.32 17.28 -2.55
N PHE A 27 17.19 17.67 -1.62
CA PHE A 27 17.76 16.75 -0.64
C PHE A 27 16.68 16.12 0.27
N ILE A 28 15.70 16.91 0.72
CA ILE A 28 14.55 16.41 1.49
C ILE A 28 13.74 15.39 0.68
N LEU A 29 13.40 15.71 -0.58
CA LEU A 29 12.64 14.83 -1.46
C LEU A 29 13.32 13.48 -1.68
N LEU A 30 14.65 13.48 -1.88
CA LEU A 30 15.42 12.24 -2.05
C LEU A 30 15.41 11.38 -0.78
N ARG A 31 15.60 11.99 0.40
CA ARG A 31 15.53 11.27 1.68
C ARG A 31 14.14 10.73 1.96
N TRP A 32 13.10 11.49 1.64
CA TRP A 32 11.71 11.04 1.79
C TRP A 32 11.42 9.78 0.98
N ARG A 33 11.86 9.73 -0.29
CA ARG A 33 11.69 8.53 -1.14
C ARG A 33 12.35 7.29 -0.54
N GLN A 34 13.57 7.41 -0.02
CA GLN A 34 14.26 6.28 0.60
C GLN A 34 13.60 5.84 1.90
N ARG A 35 13.12 6.79 2.71
CA ARG A 35 12.42 6.49 3.97
C ARG A 35 11.08 5.78 3.72
N GLN A 36 10.32 6.22 2.72
CA GLN A 36 9.06 5.57 2.32
C GLN A 36 9.29 4.11 1.90
N LYS A 37 10.33 3.84 1.09
CA LYS A 37 10.70 2.46 0.73
C LYS A 37 10.99 1.59 1.95
N ARG A 38 11.79 2.10 2.89
CA ARG A 38 12.11 1.36 4.14
C ARG A 38 10.89 1.11 5.01
N ILE A 39 9.94 2.06 5.08
CA ILE A 39 8.69 1.90 5.82
C ILE A 39 7.85 0.78 5.19
N VAL A 40 7.65 0.82 3.87
CA VAL A 40 6.91 -0.24 3.15
C VAL A 40 7.57 -1.61 3.31
N GLU A 41 8.89 -1.68 3.19
CA GLU A 41 9.65 -2.91 3.41
C GLU A 41 9.54 -3.43 4.85
N SER A 42 9.56 -2.53 5.84
CA SER A 42 9.41 -2.90 7.25
C SER A 42 8.00 -3.40 7.57
N ILE A 43 6.96 -2.82 6.97
CA ILE A 43 5.57 -3.26 7.11
C ILE A 43 5.35 -4.62 6.42
N GLY A 44 6.00 -4.84 5.28
CA GLY A 44 5.97 -6.15 4.61
C GLY A 44 6.64 -7.27 5.43
N ARG A 45 7.63 -6.92 6.27
CA ARG A 45 8.40 -7.88 7.09
C ARG A 45 7.88 -8.03 8.52
N ALA A 46 7.31 -6.97 9.10
CA ALA A 46 6.68 -7.00 10.40
C ALA A 46 5.30 -7.67 10.27
N ALA A 47 5.32 -9.00 10.12
CA ALA A 47 4.16 -9.79 10.45
C ALA A 47 3.77 -9.44 11.89
N GLY A 48 2.65 -8.71 12.06
CA GLY A 48 2.12 -8.43 13.39
C GLY A 48 1.87 -9.71 14.18
N ASP A 49 1.42 -9.59 15.42
CA ASP A 49 1.35 -10.72 16.37
C ASP A 49 0.50 -11.92 15.86
N ARG A 50 -0.41 -11.68 14.89
CA ARG A 50 -1.20 -12.69 14.15
C ARG A 50 -1.55 -12.20 12.74
N PRO A 51 -0.71 -12.43 11.71
CA PRO A 51 -1.00 -12.01 10.35
C PRO A 51 -2.03 -12.94 9.70
N VAL A 52 -2.98 -12.37 8.95
CA VAL A 52 -3.97 -13.13 8.17
C VAL A 52 -3.94 -12.67 6.72
N SER A 53 -3.93 -13.61 5.78
CA SER A 53 -4.08 -13.34 4.35
C SER A 53 -5.55 -13.31 3.97
N LEU A 54 -6.04 -12.19 3.48
CA LEU A 54 -7.37 -12.05 2.90
C LEU A 54 -7.28 -12.02 1.39
N VAL A 55 -7.78 -13.06 0.73
CA VAL A 55 -7.80 -13.18 -0.73
C VAL A 55 -9.21 -12.92 -1.23
N ILE A 56 -9.36 -11.96 -2.15
CA ILE A 56 -10.65 -11.60 -2.71
C ILE A 56 -10.56 -11.64 -4.24
N SER A 57 -11.28 -12.60 -4.82
CA SER A 57 -11.37 -12.84 -6.26
C SER A 57 -12.78 -12.51 -6.74
N VAL A 58 -12.92 -11.50 -7.60
CA VAL A 58 -14.18 -11.12 -8.24
C VAL A 58 -14.04 -11.29 -9.75
N GLY A 59 -14.70 -12.30 -10.30
CA GLY A 59 -14.63 -12.64 -11.72
C GLY A 59 -14.59 -14.15 -11.96
N PRO A 60 -14.27 -14.58 -13.18
CA PRO A 60 -14.24 -16.00 -13.56
C PRO A 60 -13.02 -16.76 -13.02
N SER A 61 -11.99 -16.06 -12.55
CA SER A 61 -10.75 -16.65 -12.08
C SER A 61 -10.63 -16.52 -10.56
N ASP A 62 -9.93 -17.45 -9.94
CA ASP A 62 -9.61 -17.42 -8.51
C ASP A 62 -8.09 -17.37 -8.31
N ILE A 63 -7.62 -16.35 -7.57
CA ILE A 63 -6.19 -16.16 -7.26
C ILE A 63 -5.75 -16.89 -5.99
N THR A 64 -6.64 -17.60 -5.30
CA THR A 64 -6.31 -18.30 -4.04
C THR A 64 -5.06 -19.17 -4.13
N ASN A 65 -4.94 -20.01 -5.17
CA ASN A 65 -3.78 -20.89 -5.33
C ASN A 65 -2.50 -20.12 -5.63
N GLN A 66 -2.60 -19.01 -6.36
CA GLN A 66 -1.48 -18.14 -6.68
C GLN A 66 -0.95 -17.45 -5.42
N VAL A 67 -1.85 -16.98 -4.55
CA VAL A 67 -1.49 -16.38 -3.26
C VAL A 67 -0.86 -17.42 -2.34
N LYS A 68 -1.44 -18.63 -2.25
CA LYS A 68 -0.85 -19.73 -1.45
C LYS A 68 0.56 -20.08 -1.91
N ALA A 69 0.80 -20.16 -3.22
CA ALA A 69 2.12 -20.39 -3.79
C ALA A 69 3.11 -19.26 -3.43
N TYR A 70 2.67 -18.00 -3.53
CA TYR A 70 3.46 -16.84 -3.13
C TYR A 70 3.81 -16.86 -1.63
N LEU A 71 2.85 -17.18 -0.76
CA LEU A 71 3.08 -17.25 0.69
C LEU A 71 4.06 -18.37 1.04
N ALA A 72 3.93 -19.55 0.40
CA ALA A 72 4.83 -20.67 0.59
C ALA A 72 6.27 -20.35 0.14
N GLN A 73 6.44 -19.64 -0.98
CA GLN A 73 7.77 -19.24 -1.47
C GLN A 73 8.48 -18.24 -0.55
N ASN A 74 7.74 -17.41 0.18
CA ASN A 74 8.28 -16.39 1.07
C ASN A 74 8.31 -16.81 2.56
N ASP A 75 8.10 -18.10 2.85
CA ASP A 75 8.01 -18.68 4.21
C ASP A 75 7.03 -17.93 5.14
N ASN A 76 5.97 -17.36 4.56
CA ASN A 76 4.95 -16.63 5.30
C ASN A 76 3.82 -17.57 5.73
N LYS A 77 3.92 -18.08 6.95
CA LYS A 77 2.89 -18.94 7.56
C LYS A 77 1.77 -18.08 8.15
N MET A 78 0.81 -17.72 7.32
CA MET A 78 -0.40 -17.00 7.72
C MET A 78 -1.67 -17.76 7.33
N GLU A 79 -2.72 -17.62 8.13
CA GLU A 79 -4.04 -18.18 7.82
C GLU A 79 -4.58 -17.49 6.55
N VAL A 80 -5.20 -18.26 5.64
CA VAL A 80 -5.72 -17.75 4.37
C VAL A 80 -7.24 -17.79 4.38
N GLU A 81 -7.86 -16.62 4.43
CA GLU A 81 -9.30 -16.42 4.29
C GLU A 81 -9.62 -15.98 2.86
N THR A 82 -10.58 -16.64 2.21
CA THR A 82 -10.84 -16.47 0.78
C THR A 82 -12.28 -16.07 0.51
N ILE A 83 -12.45 -15.11 -0.38
CA ILE A 83 -13.74 -14.74 -0.96
C ILE A 83 -13.65 -14.88 -2.47
N HIS A 84 -14.51 -15.72 -3.03
CA HIS A 84 -14.71 -15.76 -4.47
C HIS A 84 -16.14 -15.31 -4.81
N LEU A 85 -16.26 -14.37 -5.75
CA LEU A 85 -17.52 -13.95 -6.37
C LEU A 85 -17.37 -14.06 -7.88
N SER A 86 -18.36 -14.63 -8.56
CA SER A 86 -18.34 -14.75 -10.03
C SER A 86 -18.46 -13.39 -10.73
N SER A 87 -19.23 -12.47 -10.17
CA SER A 87 -19.40 -11.10 -10.69
C SER A 87 -19.87 -10.13 -9.61
N LEU A 88 -19.49 -8.85 -9.77
CA LEU A 88 -19.98 -7.75 -8.95
C LEU A 88 -20.88 -6.87 -9.81
N THR A 89 -22.16 -6.82 -9.47
CA THR A 89 -23.17 -5.97 -10.10
C THR A 89 -23.75 -5.02 -9.06
N ILE A 90 -24.43 -3.95 -9.50
CA ILE A 90 -24.99 -2.95 -8.58
C ILE A 90 -25.88 -3.58 -7.51
N ASN A 91 -26.74 -4.53 -7.88
CA ASN A 91 -27.64 -5.23 -6.95
C ASN A 91 -26.91 -6.15 -5.95
N LYS A 92 -25.70 -6.62 -6.29
CA LYS A 92 -24.87 -7.47 -5.42
C LYS A 92 -23.92 -6.67 -4.55
N THR A 93 -23.87 -5.35 -4.70
CA THR A 93 -22.96 -4.48 -3.95
C THR A 93 -23.25 -4.52 -2.45
N VAL A 94 -24.52 -4.49 -2.07
CA VAL A 94 -24.94 -4.54 -0.66
C VAL A 94 -24.51 -5.85 -0.01
N GLU A 95 -24.85 -6.98 -0.64
CA GLU A 95 -24.46 -8.32 -0.17
C GLU A 95 -22.92 -8.45 -0.08
N PHE A 96 -22.19 -7.91 -1.07
CA PHE A 96 -20.74 -7.92 -1.05
C PHE A 96 -20.19 -7.13 0.15
N VAL A 97 -20.71 -5.93 0.42
CA VAL A 97 -20.32 -5.11 1.58
C VAL A 97 -20.65 -5.81 2.90
N GLU A 98 -21.80 -6.46 3.01
CA GLU A 98 -22.17 -7.23 4.20
C GLU A 98 -21.21 -8.42 4.42
N LYS A 99 -20.84 -9.12 3.34
CA LYS A 99 -19.85 -10.21 3.41
C LYS A 99 -18.48 -9.69 3.86
N LEU A 100 -18.04 -8.54 3.36
CA LEU A 100 -16.79 -7.89 3.78
C LEU A 100 -16.84 -7.51 5.27
N ARG A 101 -17.95 -6.92 5.72
CA ARG A 101 -18.15 -6.56 7.14
C ARG A 101 -18.15 -7.78 8.05
N GLY A 102 -18.82 -8.87 7.64
CA GLY A 102 -18.81 -10.12 8.38
C GLY A 102 -17.42 -10.75 8.49
N ILE A 103 -16.61 -10.66 7.43
CA ILE A 103 -15.21 -11.11 7.47
C ILE A 103 -14.39 -10.25 8.40
N ARG A 104 -14.51 -8.92 8.29
CA ARG A 104 -13.83 -8.00 9.19
C ARG A 104 -14.15 -8.30 10.65
N ALA A 105 -15.43 -8.54 10.98
CA ALA A 105 -15.84 -8.91 12.33
C ALA A 105 -15.16 -10.20 12.80
N ARG A 106 -15.19 -11.27 11.99
CA ARG A 106 -14.53 -12.55 12.32
C ARG A 106 -13.01 -12.41 12.51
N LEU A 107 -12.36 -11.61 11.66
CA LEU A 107 -10.91 -11.37 11.78
C LEU A 107 -10.58 -10.62 13.08
N LEU A 108 -11.41 -9.65 13.46
CA LEU A 108 -11.26 -8.92 14.72
C LEU A 108 -11.52 -9.82 15.94
N GLU A 109 -12.55 -10.67 15.90
CA GLU A 109 -12.85 -11.64 16.97
C GLU A 109 -11.70 -12.61 17.23
N ARG A 110 -10.98 -13.02 16.17
CA ARG A 110 -9.78 -13.87 16.29
C ARG A 110 -8.52 -13.11 16.76
N GLY A 111 -8.61 -11.79 16.86
CA GLY A 111 -7.47 -10.92 17.19
C GLY A 111 -6.43 -10.85 16.09
N ALA A 112 -6.86 -10.85 14.81
CA ALA A 112 -5.96 -10.66 13.68
C ALA A 112 -5.25 -9.30 13.78
N GLY A 113 -3.92 -9.30 13.89
CA GLY A 113 -3.13 -8.09 14.10
C GLY A 113 -2.84 -7.32 12.80
N THR A 114 -2.78 -8.01 11.66
CA THR A 114 -2.54 -7.39 10.35
C THR A 114 -3.16 -8.23 9.25
N ILE A 115 -3.87 -7.58 8.32
CA ILE A 115 -4.53 -8.23 7.19
C ILE A 115 -3.70 -8.00 5.93
N HIS A 116 -3.18 -9.06 5.34
CA HIS A 116 -2.49 -9.05 4.06
C HIS A 116 -3.52 -9.23 2.95
N LEU A 117 -3.90 -8.14 2.29
CA LEU A 117 -4.97 -8.11 1.31
C LEU A 117 -4.44 -8.40 -0.10
N PHE A 118 -4.98 -9.44 -0.73
CA PHE A 118 -4.78 -9.78 -2.13
C PHE A 118 -6.10 -9.65 -2.87
N TYR A 119 -6.16 -8.77 -3.87
CA TYR A 119 -7.39 -8.49 -4.60
C TYR A 119 -7.22 -8.72 -6.11
N MET A 120 -8.20 -9.39 -6.70
CA MET A 120 -8.40 -9.44 -8.15
C MET A 120 -9.86 -9.14 -8.46
N GLY A 121 -10.12 -8.13 -9.29
CA GLY A 121 -11.47 -7.79 -9.71
C GLY A 121 -11.62 -6.35 -10.20
N PRO A 122 -12.86 -5.87 -10.39
CA PRO A 122 -13.13 -4.51 -10.82
C PRO A 122 -12.77 -3.48 -9.75
N VAL A 123 -12.33 -2.29 -10.16
CA VAL A 123 -11.92 -1.20 -9.25
C VAL A 123 -12.99 -0.86 -8.20
N VAL A 124 -14.28 -0.96 -8.55
CA VAL A 124 -15.39 -0.73 -7.61
C VAL A 124 -15.31 -1.67 -6.41
N GLY A 125 -14.95 -2.94 -6.61
CA GLY A 125 -14.78 -3.89 -5.49
C GLY A 125 -13.62 -3.49 -4.58
N ALA A 126 -12.51 -3.02 -5.16
CA ALA A 126 -11.37 -2.50 -4.38
C ALA A 126 -11.75 -1.27 -3.55
N LEU A 127 -12.57 -0.36 -4.09
CA LEU A 127 -13.05 0.82 -3.36
C LEU A 127 -13.92 0.43 -2.15
N LEU A 128 -14.83 -0.53 -2.33
CA LEU A 128 -15.69 -1.03 -1.24
C LEU A 128 -14.88 -1.75 -0.16
N ILE A 129 -13.84 -2.50 -0.56
CA ILE A 129 -12.89 -3.08 0.41
C ILE A 129 -12.18 -1.96 1.17
N GLY A 130 -11.71 -0.92 0.47
CA GLY A 130 -11.08 0.24 1.09
C GLY A 130 -11.97 0.90 2.15
N ASP A 131 -13.25 1.12 1.83
CA ASP A 131 -14.23 1.67 2.78
C ASP A 131 -14.37 0.79 4.03
N VAL A 132 -14.64 -0.51 3.86
CA VAL A 132 -14.89 -1.44 4.96
C VAL A 132 -13.66 -1.64 5.86
N PHE A 133 -12.46 -1.64 5.29
CA PHE A 133 -11.22 -1.95 5.99
C PHE A 133 -10.35 -0.72 6.35
N SER A 134 -10.78 0.49 6.00
CA SER A 134 -10.07 1.77 6.22
C SER A 134 -9.53 1.96 7.65
N ASN A 135 -10.32 1.55 8.65
CA ASN A 135 -9.98 1.69 10.08
C ASN A 135 -9.17 0.49 10.65
N GLY A 136 -8.56 -0.34 9.81
CA GLY A 136 -7.80 -1.52 10.23
C GLY A 136 -6.33 -1.49 9.80
N SER A 137 -5.54 -2.39 10.38
CA SER A 137 -4.17 -2.66 9.90
C SER A 137 -4.24 -3.59 8.69
N VAL A 138 -4.25 -2.99 7.49
CA VAL A 138 -4.32 -3.73 6.22
C VAL A 138 -3.12 -3.37 5.36
N VAL A 139 -2.44 -4.39 4.83
CA VAL A 139 -1.31 -4.27 3.91
C VAL A 139 -1.73 -4.78 2.54
N ILE A 140 -1.55 -3.97 1.50
CA ILE A 140 -1.98 -4.28 0.16
C ILE A 140 -0.87 -5.02 -0.60
N TYR A 141 -1.24 -6.12 -1.26
CA TYR A 141 -0.39 -6.83 -2.20
C TYR A 141 -0.96 -6.70 -3.61
N TYR A 142 -0.13 -6.20 -4.52
CA TYR A 142 -0.44 -6.03 -5.93
C TYR A 142 0.24 -7.11 -6.75
N TYR A 143 -0.45 -7.67 -7.75
CA TYR A 143 0.15 -8.62 -8.68
C TYR A 143 0.89 -7.89 -9.80
N ASN A 144 2.22 -7.97 -9.80
CA ASN A 144 3.07 -7.44 -10.85
C ASN A 144 3.11 -8.44 -12.02
N LYS A 145 2.49 -8.06 -13.14
CA LYS A 145 2.42 -8.90 -14.34
C LYS A 145 3.79 -9.15 -14.98
N ASP A 146 4.69 -8.18 -14.92
CA ASP A 146 6.02 -8.27 -15.55
C ASP A 146 6.92 -9.27 -14.81
N LYS A 147 6.79 -9.31 -13.48
CA LYS A 147 7.56 -10.23 -12.62
C LYS A 147 6.82 -11.52 -12.28
N ALA A 148 5.58 -11.66 -12.73
CA ALA A 148 4.68 -12.77 -12.42
C ALA A 148 4.59 -13.09 -10.91
N THR A 149 4.61 -12.08 -10.05
CA THR A 149 4.60 -12.25 -8.58
C THR A 149 3.89 -11.10 -7.87
N TYR A 150 3.61 -11.25 -6.58
CA TYR A 150 3.02 -10.19 -5.77
C TYR A 150 4.10 -9.25 -5.19
N GLU A 151 3.76 -7.98 -5.09
CA GLU A 151 4.56 -6.93 -4.47
C GLU A 151 3.77 -6.25 -3.36
N CYS A 152 4.40 -6.05 -2.21
CA CYS A 152 3.81 -5.27 -1.11
C CYS A 152 3.78 -3.78 -1.50
N TRP A 153 2.59 -3.19 -1.49
CA TRP A 153 2.35 -1.78 -1.79
C TRP A 153 2.21 -0.93 -0.52
N GLY A 154 2.34 -1.55 0.65
CA GLY A 154 2.26 -0.89 1.95
C GLY A 154 0.85 -0.86 2.53
N PRO A 155 0.62 -0.04 3.57
CA PRO A 155 -0.64 -0.02 4.28
C PRO A 155 -1.76 0.61 3.44
N LEU A 156 -3.00 0.15 3.66
CA LEU A 156 -4.20 0.68 3.02
C LEU A 156 -4.40 2.17 3.32
N THR A 157 -4.12 2.58 4.55
CA THR A 157 -4.09 3.97 4.97
C THR A 157 -2.64 4.38 5.18
N HIS A 158 -2.18 5.35 4.38
CA HIS A 158 -0.90 5.98 4.65
C HIS A 158 -1.02 6.84 5.91
N PRO A 159 -0.10 6.72 6.88
CA PRO A 159 -0.07 7.65 7.98
C PRO A 159 0.13 9.04 7.38
N MET A 160 -0.85 9.94 7.58
CA MET A 160 -0.63 11.34 7.27
C MET A 160 0.59 11.80 8.07
N ALA A 161 1.54 12.43 7.39
CA ALA A 161 2.67 13.05 8.06
C ALA A 161 2.10 14.11 9.00
N VAL A 162 2.09 13.81 10.30
CA VAL A 162 1.92 14.81 11.36
C VAL A 162 3.19 15.62 11.46
#